data_AF-F0G7B5-F1
#
_entry.id   AF-F0G7B5-F1
#
_cell.length_a   1.000
_cell.length_b   1.000
_cell.length_c   1.000
_cell.angle_alpha   90.00
_cell.angle_beta   90.00
_cell.angle_gamma   90.00
#
_symmetry.space_group_name_H-M   'P 1'
#
loop_
_entity.id
_entity.type
_entity.pdbx_description
1 polymer ?
#
loop_
_entity_poly.entity_id
_entity_poly.type
_entity_poly.pdbx_seq_one_letter_code
_entity_poly.pdbx_strand_id
1 'polypeptide(L)'
;MANRSYLYALGNRPASYEDRPETISGLSEWAYHVPFMYRLLMSGDPQPCASLISDGLDGERMPLYAISSPFAPGLERVTRFVAILRVLIASRPVQTPAEPAEPVGEAAESTFVSRIRRWAGLAPAAPTPRRAPQPAPTETPAGVDHLPKWLDETVAFLEQHRDTYLLLETIELDLMSESDPDALRALVEAEIDRCRHVGAAFDALPNAPAAAARVLQRAAAEQAAAPLDAFFGLRFDDDCDSTRTGATEYPLGLAWAEDLYFTLFNREQFDARRNEAD
;
A
#
# COMPACT_ATOMS: atom_id res chain seq x y z
N MET A 1 -16.58 -0.40 -12.98
CA MET A 1 -15.70 -0.86 -11.89
C MET A 1 -14.58 0.15 -11.75
N ALA A 2 -14.23 0.51 -10.52
CA ALA A 2 -13.25 1.54 -10.23
C ALA A 2 -11.81 0.99 -10.13
N ASN A 3 -11.63 -0.32 -10.34
CA ASN A 3 -10.35 -1.04 -10.33
C ASN A 3 -9.65 -0.91 -8.97
N ARG A 4 -10.34 -1.30 -7.89
CA ARG A 4 -9.87 -1.12 -6.52
C ARG A 4 -9.99 -2.39 -5.69
N SER A 5 -9.14 -2.48 -4.67
CA SER A 5 -9.40 -3.34 -3.52
C SER A 5 -10.17 -2.55 -2.45
N TYR A 6 -10.98 -3.25 -1.67
CA TYR A 6 -11.77 -2.65 -0.59
C TYR A 6 -11.62 -3.47 0.68
N LEU A 7 -11.53 -2.80 1.82
CA LEU A 7 -11.41 -3.42 3.14
C LEU A 7 -12.59 -2.99 4.03
N TYR A 8 -13.21 -3.96 4.68
CA TYR A 8 -14.36 -3.77 5.56
C TYR A 8 -14.17 -4.49 6.91
N ALA A 9 -14.82 -3.98 7.95
CA ALA A 9 -15.05 -4.69 9.21
C ALA A 9 -16.49 -5.20 9.24
N LEU A 10 -16.70 -6.47 9.59
CA LEU A 10 -18.00 -7.16 9.54
C LEU A 10 -18.35 -7.90 10.85
N GLY A 11 -19.64 -8.01 11.14
CA GLY A 11 -20.15 -8.81 12.26
C GLY A 11 -20.17 -10.32 12.03
N ASN A 12 -20.26 -10.77 10.77
CA ASN A 12 -20.18 -12.18 10.39
C ASN A 12 -19.29 -12.37 9.15
N ARG A 13 -18.96 -13.63 8.85
CA ARG A 13 -18.33 -14.02 7.59
C ARG A 13 -19.43 -14.45 6.60
N PRO A 14 -19.61 -13.75 5.46
CA PRO A 14 -20.66 -14.08 4.50
C PRO A 14 -20.45 -15.46 3.86
N ALA A 15 -21.45 -16.34 3.96
CA ALA A 15 -21.47 -17.65 3.30
C ALA A 15 -22.05 -17.60 1.87
N SER A 16 -22.91 -16.61 1.59
CA SER A 16 -23.45 -16.31 0.26
C SER A 16 -23.63 -14.80 0.09
N TYR A 17 -23.96 -14.36 -1.12
CA TYR A 17 -24.23 -12.94 -1.38
C TYR A 17 -25.42 -12.40 -0.58
N GLU A 18 -26.41 -13.24 -0.30
CA GLU A 18 -27.60 -12.91 0.49
C GLU A 18 -27.35 -12.93 2.00
N ASP A 19 -26.27 -13.57 2.45
CA ASP A 19 -25.87 -13.63 3.85
C ASP A 19 -25.19 -12.32 4.29
N ARG A 20 -25.99 -11.25 4.30
CA ARG A 20 -25.51 -9.90 4.60
C ARG A 20 -25.18 -9.74 6.08
N PRO A 21 -24.05 -9.09 6.40
CA PRO A 21 -23.68 -8.83 7.76
C PRO A 21 -24.67 -7.92 8.48
N GLU A 22 -24.86 -8.17 9.77
CA GLU A 22 -25.65 -7.31 10.65
C GLU A 22 -24.95 -5.96 10.88
N THR A 23 -23.61 -5.98 10.98
CA THR A 23 -22.72 -4.83 11.15
C THR A 23 -21.68 -4.80 10.02
N ILE A 24 -21.49 -3.65 9.37
CA ILE A 24 -20.47 -3.43 8.34
C ILE A 24 -19.94 -1.99 8.42
N SER A 25 -18.62 -1.86 8.45
CA SER A 25 -17.93 -0.56 8.34
C SER A 25 -16.93 -0.59 7.19
N GLY A 26 -16.89 0.49 6.40
CA GLY A 26 -15.79 0.74 5.49
C GLY A 26 -14.52 0.99 6.29
N LEU A 27 -13.40 0.42 5.86
CA LEU A 27 -12.10 0.72 6.46
C LEU A 27 -11.22 1.48 5.49
N SER A 28 -11.16 1.03 4.24
CA SER A 28 -10.28 1.62 3.25
C SER A 28 -10.59 1.10 1.85
N GLU A 29 -10.11 1.83 0.84
CA GLU A 29 -10.07 1.38 -0.54
C GLU A 29 -8.75 1.79 -1.20
N TRP A 30 -8.28 0.96 -2.14
CA TRP A 30 -7.01 1.21 -2.82
C TRP A 30 -7.08 0.91 -4.30
N ALA A 31 -6.74 1.89 -5.14
CA ALA A 31 -6.75 1.71 -6.58
C ALA A 31 -5.57 0.84 -7.04
N TYR A 32 -5.85 -0.11 -7.93
CA TYR A 32 -4.88 -0.95 -8.65
C TYR A 32 -3.97 -1.87 -7.82
N HIS A 33 -4.04 -1.84 -6.49
CA HIS A 33 -3.21 -2.65 -5.61
C HIS A 33 -4.00 -3.16 -4.40
N VAL A 34 -3.51 -4.23 -3.80
CA VAL A 34 -3.77 -4.59 -2.40
C VAL A 34 -2.54 -4.17 -1.59
N PRO A 35 -2.62 -3.12 -0.75
CA PRO A 35 -1.47 -2.60 0.00
C PRO A 35 -1.05 -3.53 1.15
N PHE A 36 0.15 -3.29 1.68
CA PHE A 36 0.76 -4.15 2.70
C PHE A 36 -0.09 -4.27 3.99
N MET A 37 -0.66 -3.15 4.49
CA MET A 37 -1.46 -3.16 5.71
C MET A 37 -2.73 -4.01 5.58
N TYR A 38 -3.33 -4.09 4.39
CA TYR A 38 -4.49 -4.97 4.17
C TYR A 38 -4.07 -6.42 4.33
N ARG A 39 -2.98 -6.84 3.69
CA ARG A 39 -2.46 -8.21 3.82
C ARG A 39 -2.07 -8.54 5.25
N LEU A 40 -1.46 -7.60 5.97
CA LEU A 40 -1.09 -7.78 7.37
C LEU A 40 -2.34 -7.95 8.25
N LEU A 41 -3.38 -7.13 8.05
CA LEU A 41 -4.67 -7.27 8.74
C LEU A 41 -5.31 -8.64 8.45
N MET A 42 -5.34 -9.06 7.18
CA MET A 42 -5.95 -10.32 6.76
C MET A 42 -5.16 -11.57 7.19
N SER A 43 -3.89 -11.42 7.57
CA SER A 43 -2.96 -12.54 7.75
C SER A 43 -3.26 -13.49 8.93
N GLY A 44 -4.20 -13.15 9.82
CA GLY A 44 -4.52 -13.94 11.03
C GLY A 44 -5.04 -15.35 10.72
N ASP A 45 -6.11 -15.44 9.92
CA ASP A 45 -6.68 -16.68 9.40
C ASP A 45 -7.50 -16.37 8.12
N PRO A 46 -6.83 -16.05 7.00
CA PRO A 46 -7.50 -15.68 5.76
C PRO A 46 -8.16 -16.90 5.11
N GLN A 47 -9.45 -16.75 4.80
CA GLN A 47 -10.30 -17.77 4.18
C GLN A 47 -11.18 -17.16 3.09
N PRO A 48 -11.54 -17.92 2.04
CA PRO A 48 -12.52 -17.44 1.06
C PRO A 48 -13.89 -17.26 1.72
N CYS A 49 -14.62 -16.25 1.27
CA CYS A 49 -16.01 -15.98 1.63
C CYS A 49 -16.75 -15.43 0.41
N ALA A 50 -18.07 -15.26 0.50
CA ALA A 50 -18.82 -14.66 -0.60
C ALA A 50 -18.47 -13.17 -0.76
N SER A 51 -18.31 -12.71 -1.99
CA SER A 51 -18.20 -11.27 -2.27
C SER A 51 -19.50 -10.58 -1.85
N LEU A 52 -19.38 -9.40 -1.28
CA LEU A 52 -20.49 -8.49 -0.99
C LEU A 52 -20.74 -7.51 -2.14
N ILE A 53 -19.76 -7.30 -3.02
CA ILE A 53 -19.86 -6.36 -4.14
C ILE A 53 -20.67 -6.95 -5.30
N SER A 54 -20.49 -8.23 -5.63
CA SER A 54 -21.20 -8.85 -6.76
C SER A 54 -21.57 -10.31 -6.52
N ASP A 55 -22.68 -10.75 -7.12
CA ASP A 55 -23.16 -12.16 -7.15
C ASP A 55 -23.19 -12.76 -8.56
N GLY A 56 -22.54 -12.07 -9.50
CA GLY A 56 -22.59 -12.44 -10.90
C GLY A 56 -21.70 -11.58 -11.78
N LEU A 57 -21.56 -12.01 -13.03
CA LEU A 57 -20.89 -11.26 -14.10
C LEU A 57 -21.86 -11.13 -15.27
N ASP A 58 -21.89 -9.95 -15.90
CA ASP A 58 -22.70 -9.67 -17.09
C ASP A 58 -24.19 -10.07 -16.99
N GLY A 59 -24.74 -10.01 -15.78
CA GLY A 59 -26.14 -10.37 -15.49
C GLY A 59 -26.38 -11.86 -15.24
N GLU A 60 -25.35 -12.70 -15.33
CA GLU A 60 -25.41 -14.12 -14.98
C GLU A 60 -24.95 -14.33 -13.53
N ARG A 61 -25.79 -15.01 -12.73
CA ARG A 61 -25.46 -15.32 -11.33
C ARG A 61 -24.37 -16.39 -11.29
N MET A 62 -23.31 -16.14 -10.52
CA MET A 62 -22.24 -17.10 -10.27
C MET A 62 -21.54 -16.80 -8.94
N PRO A 63 -20.94 -17.81 -8.28
CA PRO A 63 -20.19 -17.58 -7.05
C PRO A 63 -18.97 -16.68 -7.32
N LEU A 64 -18.95 -15.52 -6.68
CA LEU A 64 -17.80 -14.63 -6.63
C LEU A 64 -17.31 -14.55 -5.19
N TYR A 65 -16.00 -14.46 -5.02
CA TYR A 65 -15.36 -14.64 -3.73
C TYR A 65 -14.63 -13.38 -3.30
N ALA A 66 -14.63 -13.17 -1.99
CA ALA A 66 -13.78 -12.23 -1.27
C ALA A 66 -12.96 -13.02 -0.24
N ILE A 67 -12.14 -12.31 0.54
CA ILE A 67 -11.32 -12.91 1.59
C ILE A 67 -11.82 -12.41 2.94
N SER A 68 -12.01 -13.31 3.91
CA SER A 68 -12.35 -12.97 5.29
C SER A 68 -11.31 -13.48 6.27
N SER A 69 -11.07 -12.73 7.34
CA SER A 69 -10.18 -13.11 8.43
C SER A 69 -10.73 -12.56 9.76
N PRO A 70 -10.51 -13.20 10.91
CA PRO A 70 -10.84 -12.59 12.20
C PRO A 70 -10.11 -11.25 12.38
N PHE A 71 -10.80 -10.23 12.89
CA PHE A 71 -10.24 -8.88 12.98
C PHE A 71 -9.09 -8.80 14.00
N ALA A 72 -9.30 -9.35 15.20
CA ALA A 72 -8.42 -9.14 16.34
C ALA A 72 -6.95 -9.54 16.10
N PRO A 73 -6.63 -10.73 15.54
CA PRO A 73 -5.23 -11.09 15.25
C PRO A 73 -4.56 -10.13 14.26
N GLY A 74 -5.29 -9.64 13.27
CA GLY A 74 -4.80 -8.65 12.31
C GLY A 74 -4.44 -7.32 12.98
N LEU A 75 -5.34 -6.83 13.84
CA LEU A 75 -5.13 -5.59 14.61
C LEU A 75 -3.92 -5.70 15.56
N GLU A 76 -3.74 -6.83 16.24
CA GLU A 76 -2.58 -7.08 17.08
C GLU A 76 -1.26 -7.01 16.28
N ARG A 77 -1.25 -7.62 15.08
CA ARG A 77 -0.11 -7.57 14.17
C ARG A 77 0.19 -6.14 13.69
N VAL A 78 -0.82 -5.38 13.27
CA VAL A 78 -0.66 -3.97 12.88
C VAL A 78 -0.13 -3.13 14.05
N THR A 79 -0.68 -3.30 15.24
CA THR A 79 -0.26 -2.54 16.43
C THR A 79 1.22 -2.78 16.76
N ARG A 80 1.67 -4.04 16.73
CA ARG A 80 3.10 -4.36 16.92
C ARG A 80 3.95 -3.87 15.75
N PHE A 81 3.47 -3.95 14.50
CA PHE A 81 4.20 -3.44 13.34
C PHE A 81 4.43 -1.91 13.44
N VAL A 82 3.40 -1.15 13.81
CA VAL A 82 3.48 0.29 14.08
C VAL A 82 4.51 0.59 15.18
N ALA A 83 4.53 -0.19 16.28
CA ALA A 83 5.53 -0.03 17.33
C ALA A 83 6.97 -0.26 16.82
N ILE A 84 7.17 -1.23 15.92
CA ILE A 84 8.47 -1.48 15.27
C ILE A 84 8.86 -0.30 14.37
N LEU A 85 7.92 0.23 13.58
CA LEU A 85 8.18 1.38 12.71
C LEU A 85 8.52 2.65 13.50
N ARG A 86 7.88 2.90 14.65
CA ARG A 86 8.26 4.01 15.53
C ARG A 86 9.72 3.92 15.97
N VAL A 87 10.20 2.73 16.33
CA VAL A 87 11.61 2.52 16.68
C VAL A 87 12.52 2.73 15.48
N LEU A 88 12.11 2.27 14.29
CA LEU A 88 12.85 2.46 13.04
C LEU A 88 13.02 3.95 12.72
N ILE A 89 11.93 4.72 12.76
CA ILE A 89 11.92 6.15 12.48
C ILE A 89 12.78 6.91 13.50
N ALA A 90 12.62 6.62 14.80
CA ALA A 90 13.39 7.26 15.87
C ALA A 90 14.90 6.93 15.82
N SER A 91 15.28 5.82 15.17
CA SER A 91 16.68 5.41 15.00
C SER A 91 17.36 6.03 13.77
N ARG A 92 16.63 6.77 12.92
CA ARG A 92 17.23 7.43 11.75
C ARG A 92 18.15 8.57 12.24
N PRO A 93 19.36 8.69 11.70
CA PRO A 93 20.21 9.84 11.99
C PRO A 93 19.48 11.10 11.54
N VAL A 94 19.37 12.10 12.42
CA VAL A 94 18.90 13.44 12.06
C VAL A 94 19.80 13.91 10.93
N GLN A 95 19.22 14.14 9.75
CA GLN A 95 19.93 14.83 8.69
C GLN A 95 20.15 16.26 9.18
N THR A 96 21.36 16.56 9.62
CA THR A 96 21.78 17.95 9.81
C THR A 96 21.59 18.64 8.47
N PRO A 97 20.85 19.77 8.39
CA PRO A 97 20.71 20.52 7.15
C PRO A 97 22.10 20.75 6.57
N ALA A 98 22.30 20.35 5.31
CA ALA A 98 23.54 20.62 4.61
C ALA A 98 23.80 22.12 4.70
N GLU A 99 24.97 22.50 5.22
CA GLU A 99 25.43 23.89 5.19
C GLU A 99 25.25 24.42 3.77
N PRO A 100 24.68 25.63 3.58
CA PRO A 100 24.53 26.20 2.26
C PRO A 100 25.90 26.21 1.59
N ALA A 101 26.00 25.47 0.47
CA ALA A 101 27.20 25.45 -0.34
C ALA A 101 27.57 26.90 -0.68
N GLU A 102 28.80 27.30 -0.34
CA GLU A 102 29.33 28.61 -0.70
C GLU A 102 29.17 28.83 -2.21
N PRO A 103 28.77 30.03 -2.64
CA PRO A 103 28.57 30.31 -4.05
C PRO A 103 29.90 30.14 -4.80
N VAL A 104 29.95 29.11 -5.65
CA VAL A 104 31.03 28.93 -6.63
C VAL A 104 31.03 30.15 -7.54
N GLY A 105 32.13 30.89 -7.48
CA GLY A 105 32.31 32.17 -8.14
C GLY A 105 32.05 32.15 -9.64
N GLU A 106 31.52 33.28 -10.11
CA GLU A 106 31.34 33.64 -11.51
C GLU A 106 32.64 33.44 -12.32
N ALA A 107 32.53 32.68 -13.42
CA ALA A 107 33.43 32.81 -14.56
C ALA A 107 32.58 32.99 -15.82
N ALA A 108 32.72 34.19 -16.38
CA ALA A 108 31.90 34.81 -17.40
C ALA A 108 32.07 34.23 -18.81
N GLU A 109 30.96 34.31 -19.56
CA GLU A 109 30.83 34.73 -20.97
C GLU A 109 31.87 34.25 -22.01
N SER A 110 31.49 33.25 -22.81
CA SER A 110 32.01 33.12 -24.20
C SER A 110 31.05 32.43 -25.19
N THR A 111 29.77 32.35 -24.88
CA THR A 111 28.79 31.57 -25.67
C THR A 111 28.18 32.34 -26.85
N PHE A 112 28.33 33.68 -26.90
CA PHE A 112 27.74 34.50 -27.97
C PHE A 112 28.67 34.67 -29.18
N VAL A 113 29.96 34.86 -28.95
CA VAL A 113 30.98 35.01 -30.02
C VAL A 113 31.23 33.69 -30.77
N SER A 114 31.01 32.55 -30.09
CA SER A 114 31.13 31.21 -30.68
C SER A 114 29.94 30.82 -31.58
N ARG A 115 28.79 31.52 -31.49
CA ARG A 115 27.61 31.32 -32.34
C ARG A 115 27.69 32.07 -33.68
N ILE A 116 28.32 33.26 -33.71
CA ILE A 116 28.41 34.08 -34.93
C ILE A 116 29.41 33.47 -35.96
N ARG A 117 30.46 32.76 -35.51
CA ARG A 117 31.42 32.12 -36.43
C ARG A 117 30.88 30.88 -37.15
N ARG A 118 29.80 30.26 -36.68
CA ARG A 118 29.23 29.03 -37.28
C ARG A 118 28.35 29.32 -38.50
N TRP A 119 27.86 30.55 -38.67
CA TRP A 119 27.03 30.95 -39.82
C TRP A 119 27.84 31.30 -41.09
N ALA A 120 29.15 31.50 -40.98
CA ALA A 120 30.02 31.89 -42.10
C ALA A 120 30.69 30.71 -42.85
N GLY A 121 30.27 29.46 -42.61
CA GLY A 121 30.65 28.31 -43.44
C GLY A 121 32.14 27.93 -43.46
N LEU A 122 32.94 28.34 -42.48
CA LEU A 122 34.40 28.11 -42.46
C LEU A 122 34.85 27.33 -41.21
N ALA A 123 34.50 26.03 -41.12
CA ALA A 123 35.25 25.03 -40.34
C ALA A 123 34.80 23.59 -40.68
N PRO A 124 35.72 22.63 -40.86
CA PRO A 124 35.40 21.23 -41.14
C PRO A 124 34.88 20.49 -39.89
N ALA A 125 34.09 19.44 -40.12
CA ALA A 125 33.47 18.63 -39.07
C ALA A 125 34.52 17.86 -38.24
N ALA A 126 34.59 18.16 -36.94
CA ALA A 126 35.31 17.36 -35.96
C ALA A 126 34.33 16.34 -35.31
N PRO A 127 34.82 15.14 -34.92
CA PRO A 127 33.97 14.09 -34.37
C PRO A 127 33.37 14.50 -33.03
N THR A 128 32.08 14.20 -32.85
CA THR A 128 31.32 14.41 -31.62
C THR A 128 31.96 13.67 -30.43
N PRO A 129 32.30 14.36 -29.31
CA PRO A 129 32.66 13.67 -28.09
C PRO A 129 31.41 12.99 -27.51
N ARG A 130 31.55 11.71 -27.16
CA ARG A 130 30.54 10.91 -26.48
C ARG A 130 30.23 11.58 -25.13
N ARG A 131 29.00 12.08 -24.97
CA ARG A 131 28.49 12.68 -23.73
C ARG A 131 28.67 11.67 -22.60
N ALA A 132 29.44 12.02 -21.57
CA ALA A 132 29.50 11.23 -20.35
C ALA A 132 28.08 11.10 -19.77
N PRO A 133 27.72 9.95 -19.16
CA PRO A 133 26.42 9.81 -18.51
C PRO A 133 26.26 10.94 -17.50
N GLN A 134 25.16 11.69 -17.64
CA GLN A 134 24.76 12.62 -16.59
C GLN A 134 24.50 11.79 -15.32
N PRO A 135 25.05 12.19 -14.16
CA PRO A 135 24.62 11.59 -12.90
C PRO A 135 23.10 11.77 -12.80
N ALA A 136 22.40 10.70 -12.45
CA ALA A 136 20.98 10.75 -12.15
C ALA A 136 20.74 11.88 -11.13
N PRO A 137 19.62 12.62 -11.23
CA PRO A 137 19.27 13.59 -10.20
C PRO A 137 19.33 12.87 -8.86
N THR A 138 20.13 13.41 -7.95
CA THR A 138 20.21 12.91 -6.58
C THR A 138 18.86 13.24 -5.97
N GLU A 139 17.96 12.26 -5.96
CA GLU A 139 16.66 12.41 -5.32
C GLU A 139 16.91 12.82 -3.88
N THR A 140 16.31 13.95 -3.49
CA THR A 140 16.36 14.38 -2.10
C THR A 140 15.63 13.29 -1.30
N PRO A 141 16.27 12.68 -0.29
CA PRO A 141 15.61 11.62 0.48
C PRO A 141 14.32 12.17 1.08
N ALA A 142 13.23 11.41 0.94
CA ALA A 142 11.92 11.78 1.45
C ALA A 142 11.95 12.00 2.98
N GLY A 143 11.13 12.94 3.44
CA GLY A 143 10.96 13.25 4.86
C GLY A 143 10.33 12.10 5.65
N VAL A 144 10.29 12.25 6.97
CA VAL A 144 9.58 11.35 7.90
C VAL A 144 8.67 12.14 8.84
N ASP A 145 8.27 13.33 8.41
CA ASP A 145 7.58 14.30 9.25
C ASP A 145 6.12 13.91 9.49
N HIS A 146 5.52 13.19 8.53
CA HIS A 146 4.11 12.83 8.56
C HIS A 146 3.87 11.37 8.96
N LEU A 147 4.76 10.47 8.57
CA LEU A 147 4.60 9.03 8.80
C LEU A 147 4.26 8.66 10.26
N PRO A 148 4.93 9.20 11.31
CA PRO A 148 4.57 8.89 12.69
C PRO A 148 3.10 9.17 13.02
N LYS A 149 2.58 10.30 12.54
CA LYS A 149 1.18 10.68 12.75
C LYS A 149 0.23 9.74 12.02
N TRP A 150 0.52 9.37 10.78
CA TRP A 150 -0.31 8.42 10.02
C TRP A 150 -0.35 7.03 10.67
N LEU A 151 0.74 6.59 11.28
CA LEU A 151 0.78 5.34 12.04
C LEU A 151 -0.08 5.41 13.31
N ASP A 152 -0.09 6.55 14.00
CA ASP A 152 -0.94 6.76 15.17
C ASP A 152 -2.42 6.78 14.78
N GLU A 153 -2.76 7.48 13.70
CA GLU A 153 -4.11 7.54 13.13
C GLU A 153 -4.58 6.16 12.66
N THR A 154 -3.70 5.35 12.07
CA THR A 154 -4.00 3.97 11.65
C THR A 154 -4.47 3.11 12.82
N VAL A 155 -3.72 3.09 13.94
CA VAL A 155 -4.10 2.27 15.10
C VAL A 155 -5.40 2.79 15.73
N ALA A 156 -5.53 4.11 15.88
CA ALA A 156 -6.72 4.72 16.45
C ALA A 156 -7.98 4.41 15.62
N PHE A 157 -7.89 4.54 14.30
CA PHE A 157 -8.97 4.23 13.38
C PHE A 157 -9.37 2.75 13.46
N LEU A 158 -8.40 1.83 13.36
CA LEU A 158 -8.71 0.40 13.38
C LEU A 158 -9.31 -0.06 14.72
N GLU A 159 -8.90 0.53 15.84
CA GLU A 159 -9.54 0.26 17.15
C GLU A 159 -10.98 0.80 17.22
N GLN A 160 -11.23 1.99 16.66
CA GLN A 160 -12.56 2.59 16.63
C GLN A 160 -13.55 1.81 15.75
N HIS A 161 -13.07 1.23 14.64
CA HIS A 161 -13.89 0.57 13.63
C HIS A 161 -13.79 -0.97 13.68
N ARG A 162 -13.27 -1.53 14.77
CA ARG A 162 -13.13 -2.99 14.92
C ARG A 162 -14.49 -3.68 14.97
N ASP A 163 -14.53 -4.87 14.39
CA ASP A 163 -15.66 -5.79 14.48
C ASP A 163 -15.13 -7.23 14.61
N THR A 164 -15.96 -8.23 14.36
CA THR A 164 -15.62 -9.64 14.52
C THR A 164 -14.69 -10.12 13.41
N TYR A 165 -14.99 -9.71 12.17
CA TYR A 165 -14.27 -10.12 10.97
C TYR A 165 -13.80 -8.92 10.16
N LEU A 166 -12.77 -9.16 9.38
CA LEU A 166 -12.38 -8.35 8.23
C LEU A 166 -12.91 -9.01 6.95
N LEU A 167 -13.19 -8.20 5.95
CA LEU A 167 -13.41 -8.65 4.58
C LEU A 167 -12.59 -7.80 3.60
N LEU A 168 -11.84 -8.47 2.73
CA LEU A 168 -11.07 -7.87 1.64
C LEU A 168 -11.68 -8.28 0.30
N GLU A 169 -12.16 -7.29 -0.45
CA GLU A 169 -12.64 -7.46 -1.83
C GLU A 169 -11.50 -7.18 -2.82
N THR A 170 -11.29 -8.12 -3.75
CA THR A 170 -10.35 -7.97 -4.87
C THR A 170 -11.03 -8.05 -6.23
N ILE A 171 -12.34 -8.33 -6.27
CA ILE A 171 -13.06 -8.70 -7.49
C ILE A 171 -12.90 -7.68 -8.63
N GLU A 172 -12.91 -6.37 -8.33
CA GLU A 172 -12.70 -5.36 -9.37
C GLU A 172 -11.27 -5.37 -9.95
N LEU A 173 -10.27 -5.74 -9.16
CA LEU A 173 -8.90 -5.92 -9.63
C LEU A 173 -8.77 -7.18 -10.48
N ASP A 174 -9.37 -8.28 -10.01
CA ASP A 174 -9.31 -9.58 -10.65
C ASP A 174 -9.98 -9.54 -12.04
N LEU A 175 -11.12 -8.83 -12.14
CA LEU A 175 -11.85 -8.62 -13.39
C LEU A 175 -11.12 -7.75 -14.43
N MET A 176 -10.02 -7.08 -14.06
CA MET A 176 -9.17 -6.41 -15.04
C MET A 176 -8.40 -7.41 -15.91
N SER A 177 -8.15 -8.60 -15.39
CA SER A 177 -7.26 -9.60 -16.01
C SER A 177 -8.00 -10.86 -16.43
N GLU A 178 -9.03 -11.25 -15.68
CA GLU A 178 -9.74 -12.51 -15.86
C GLU A 178 -11.26 -12.32 -15.89
N SER A 179 -11.96 -13.25 -16.51
CA SER A 179 -13.44 -13.31 -16.51
C SER A 179 -13.98 -14.72 -16.30
N ASP A 180 -13.10 -15.72 -16.32
CA ASP A 180 -13.46 -17.10 -16.03
C ASP A 180 -13.65 -17.29 -14.51
N PRO A 181 -14.74 -17.90 -14.05
CA PRO A 181 -15.03 -18.04 -12.61
C PRO A 181 -13.97 -18.84 -11.84
N ASP A 182 -13.40 -19.88 -12.44
CA ASP A 182 -12.37 -20.69 -11.79
C ASP A 182 -11.04 -19.91 -11.72
N ALA A 183 -10.72 -19.14 -12.76
CA ALA A 183 -9.57 -18.23 -12.76
C ALA A 183 -9.71 -17.12 -11.70
N LEU A 184 -10.89 -16.50 -11.58
CA LEU A 184 -11.17 -15.49 -10.55
C LEU A 184 -11.02 -16.07 -9.13
N ARG A 185 -11.53 -17.28 -8.91
CA ARG A 185 -11.32 -17.98 -7.64
C ARG A 185 -9.83 -18.24 -7.36
N ALA A 186 -9.06 -18.65 -8.36
CA ALA A 186 -7.63 -18.87 -8.22
C ALA A 186 -6.87 -17.58 -7.85
N LEU A 187 -7.31 -16.42 -8.35
CA LEU A 187 -6.74 -15.11 -7.97
C LEU A 187 -6.99 -14.79 -6.49
N VAL A 188 -8.20 -15.06 -5.99
CA VAL A 188 -8.54 -14.94 -4.55
C VAL A 188 -7.68 -15.87 -3.70
N GLU A 189 -7.54 -17.14 -4.10
CA GLU A 189 -6.68 -18.11 -3.41
C GLU A 189 -5.21 -17.66 -3.40
N ALA A 190 -4.71 -17.08 -4.51
CA ALA A 190 -3.37 -16.52 -4.57
C ALA A 190 -3.19 -15.28 -3.67
N GLU A 191 -4.21 -14.44 -3.50
CA GLU A 191 -4.14 -13.30 -2.56
C GLU A 191 -4.21 -13.76 -1.11
N ILE A 192 -4.95 -14.83 -0.80
CA ILE A 192 -4.91 -15.49 0.52
C ILE A 192 -3.49 -15.96 0.84
N ASP A 193 -2.80 -16.57 -0.12
CA ASP A 193 -1.41 -17.00 0.08
C ASP A 193 -0.46 -15.81 0.26
N ARG A 194 -0.69 -14.68 -0.40
CA ARG A 194 0.04 -13.43 -0.13
C ARG A 194 -0.21 -12.89 1.28
N CYS A 195 -1.45 -12.97 1.79
CA CYS A 195 -1.77 -12.60 3.17
C CYS A 195 -1.04 -13.51 4.18
N ARG A 196 -1.04 -14.83 3.94
CA ARG A 196 -0.30 -15.80 4.76
C ARG A 196 1.20 -15.55 4.74
N HIS A 197 1.77 -15.23 3.57
CA HIS A 197 3.18 -14.90 3.40
C HIS A 197 3.58 -13.67 4.23
N VAL A 198 2.78 -12.60 4.19
CA VAL A 198 2.97 -11.42 5.04
C VAL A 198 2.90 -11.78 6.53
N GLY A 199 1.95 -12.63 6.93
CA GLY A 199 1.87 -13.15 8.30
C GLY A 199 3.13 -13.89 8.73
N ALA A 200 3.62 -14.81 7.89
CA ALA A 200 4.85 -15.55 8.15
C ALA A 200 6.09 -14.64 8.23
N ALA A 201 6.15 -13.62 7.38
CA ALA A 201 7.21 -12.62 7.40
C ALA A 201 7.21 -11.83 8.72
N PHE A 202 6.02 -11.44 9.18
CA PHE A 202 5.82 -10.73 10.44
C PHE A 202 6.17 -11.59 11.67
N ASP A 203 5.78 -12.86 11.66
CA ASP A 203 6.09 -13.81 12.74
C ASP A 203 7.60 -14.13 12.81
N ALA A 204 8.32 -14.03 11.68
CA ALA A 204 9.78 -14.17 11.63
C ALA A 204 10.54 -12.97 12.20
N LEU A 205 9.88 -11.82 12.44
CA LEU A 205 10.52 -10.66 13.05
C LEU A 205 10.83 -10.94 14.54
N PRO A 206 12.04 -10.57 15.02
CA PRO A 206 12.40 -10.67 16.44
C PRO A 206 11.38 -10.03 17.39
N ASN A 207 11.23 -10.57 18.60
CA ASN A 207 10.33 -9.99 19.61
C ASN A 207 10.80 -8.63 20.12
N ALA A 208 12.11 -8.38 20.17
CA ALA A 208 12.67 -7.10 20.61
C ALA A 208 12.48 -6.02 19.53
N PRO A 209 11.76 -4.91 19.80
CA PRO A 209 11.40 -3.91 18.79
C PRO A 209 12.60 -3.33 18.01
N ALA A 210 13.70 -3.04 18.70
CA ALA A 210 14.91 -2.53 18.05
C ALA A 210 15.60 -3.56 17.13
N ALA A 211 15.53 -4.85 17.46
CA ALA A 211 16.06 -5.90 16.59
C ALA A 211 15.14 -6.12 15.38
N ALA A 212 13.82 -6.11 15.60
CA ALA A 212 12.83 -6.18 14.52
C ALA A 212 12.96 -5.02 13.55
N ALA A 213 13.12 -3.78 14.04
CA ALA A 213 13.31 -2.61 13.20
C ALA A 213 14.52 -2.73 12.26
N ARG A 214 15.64 -3.27 12.77
CA ARG A 214 16.83 -3.53 11.94
C ARG A 214 16.59 -4.59 10.86
N VAL A 215 15.92 -5.69 11.21
CA VAL A 215 15.59 -6.76 10.26
C VAL A 215 14.63 -6.22 9.19
N LEU A 216 13.59 -5.51 9.60
CA LEU A 216 12.59 -4.91 8.72
C LEU A 216 13.22 -3.89 7.77
N GLN A 217 14.06 -2.97 8.29
CA GLN A 217 14.76 -1.99 7.45
C GLN A 217 15.62 -2.67 6.39
N ARG A 218 16.34 -3.73 6.77
CA ARG A 218 17.19 -4.46 5.83
C ARG A 218 16.37 -5.22 4.79
N ALA A 219 15.33 -5.94 5.21
CA ALA A 219 14.47 -6.72 4.32
C ALA A 219 13.69 -5.84 3.33
N ALA A 220 13.40 -4.59 3.71
CA ALA A 220 12.79 -3.62 2.81
C ALA A 220 13.75 -3.11 1.73
N ALA A 221 15.04 -2.94 2.07
CA ALA A 221 16.06 -2.42 1.15
C ALA A 221 16.72 -3.51 0.29
N GLU A 222 16.88 -4.72 0.83
CA GLU A 222 17.55 -5.86 0.19
C GLU A 222 16.54 -6.99 0.00
N GLN A 223 16.52 -7.61 -1.18
CA GLN A 223 15.67 -8.77 -1.42
C GLN A 223 16.15 -9.94 -0.54
N ALA A 224 15.46 -10.12 0.59
CA ALA A 224 15.73 -11.18 1.55
C ALA A 224 15.22 -12.54 1.06
N ALA A 225 15.61 -13.62 1.73
CA ALA A 225 15.00 -14.92 1.52
C ALA A 225 13.62 -14.99 2.18
N ALA A 226 12.75 -15.87 1.69
CA ALA A 226 11.45 -16.12 2.31
C ALA A 226 11.58 -16.54 3.78
N PRO A 227 10.69 -16.04 4.67
CA PRO A 227 9.51 -15.21 4.36
C PRO A 227 9.76 -13.69 4.37
N LEU A 228 10.98 -13.23 4.66
CA LEU A 228 11.28 -11.80 4.84
C LEU A 228 11.24 -11.00 3.53
N ASP A 229 11.24 -11.66 2.38
CA ASP A 229 11.03 -11.04 1.06
C ASP A 229 9.70 -10.29 0.96
N ALA A 230 8.70 -10.62 1.79
CA ALA A 230 7.42 -9.91 1.83
C ALA A 230 7.54 -8.41 2.20
N PHE A 231 8.66 -7.99 2.81
CA PHE A 231 8.91 -6.60 3.15
C PHE A 231 9.65 -5.83 2.04
N PHE A 232 10.15 -6.51 1.02
CA PHE A 232 10.99 -5.91 -0.01
C PHE A 232 10.26 -4.78 -0.74
N GLY A 233 10.93 -3.64 -0.92
CA GLY A 233 10.40 -2.48 -1.61
C GLY A 233 9.47 -1.60 -0.77
N LEU A 234 9.10 -2.00 0.46
CA LEU A 234 8.36 -1.15 1.37
C LEU A 234 9.18 0.08 1.75
N ARG A 235 8.51 1.23 1.81
CA ARG A 235 9.12 2.48 2.27
C ARG A 235 8.62 2.84 3.66
N PHE A 236 9.52 3.41 4.46
CA PHE A 236 9.23 3.87 5.82
C PHE A 236 9.52 5.36 5.95
N ASP A 237 9.04 6.13 4.97
CA ASP A 237 9.12 7.58 4.87
C ASP A 237 7.78 8.15 4.37
N ASP A 238 7.70 9.47 4.20
CA ASP A 238 6.47 10.16 3.82
C ASP A 238 5.99 9.82 2.39
N ASP A 239 6.80 9.12 1.59
CA ASP A 239 6.41 8.60 0.28
C ASP A 239 5.83 7.18 0.34
N CYS A 240 5.59 6.60 1.53
CA CYS A 240 5.18 5.20 1.69
C CYS A 240 3.94 4.78 0.90
N ASP A 241 3.14 5.74 0.43
CA ASP A 241 1.90 5.53 -0.32
C ASP A 241 1.82 6.32 -1.64
N SER A 242 2.94 6.89 -2.10
CA SER A 242 3.06 7.72 -3.31
C SER A 242 2.99 6.92 -4.63
N THR A 243 1.98 6.04 -4.79
CA THR A 243 1.79 5.21 -6.00
C THR A 243 1.37 6.03 -7.22
N ARG A 244 0.55 7.08 -7.02
CA ARG A 244 0.07 7.95 -8.10
C ARG A 244 1.17 8.74 -8.82
N THR A 245 2.24 9.06 -8.11
CA THR A 245 3.41 9.75 -8.66
C THR A 245 4.46 8.78 -9.19
N GLY A 246 4.27 7.47 -8.97
CA GLY A 246 5.24 6.42 -9.30
C GLY A 246 6.43 6.35 -8.35
N ALA A 247 6.45 7.14 -7.27
CA ALA A 247 7.54 7.12 -6.28
C ALA A 247 7.55 5.85 -5.43
N THR A 248 6.42 5.12 -5.38
CA THR A 248 6.26 3.88 -4.62
C THR A 248 5.55 2.82 -5.44
N GLU A 249 6.17 1.65 -5.53
CA GLU A 249 5.59 0.45 -6.15
C GLU A 249 4.83 -0.42 -5.14
N TYR A 250 5.29 -0.44 -3.88
CA TYR A 250 4.75 -1.26 -2.80
C TYR A 250 4.18 -0.37 -1.68
N PRO A 251 2.91 0.06 -1.77
CA PRO A 251 2.30 0.95 -0.78
C PRO A 251 2.11 0.26 0.58
N LEU A 252 2.24 1.04 1.66
CA LEU A 252 1.86 0.58 3.00
C LEU A 252 0.33 0.49 3.13
N GLY A 253 -0.41 1.46 2.60
CA GLY A 253 -1.87 1.55 2.69
C GLY A 253 -2.34 2.17 4.00
N LEU A 254 -1.95 3.41 4.26
CA LEU A 254 -2.29 4.17 5.47
C LEU A 254 -3.47 5.14 5.28
N ALA A 255 -4.16 5.09 4.14
CA ALA A 255 -5.37 5.87 3.90
C ALA A 255 -6.60 5.12 4.41
N TRP A 256 -7.35 5.70 5.35
CA TRP A 256 -8.52 5.07 5.96
C TRP A 256 -9.77 5.92 5.74
N ALA A 257 -10.91 5.27 5.46
CA ALA A 257 -12.18 5.92 5.21
C ALA A 257 -13.35 4.98 5.52
N GLU A 258 -14.42 5.53 6.10
CA GLU A 258 -15.63 4.78 6.47
C GLU A 258 -16.59 4.52 5.29
N ASP A 259 -16.31 5.11 4.15
CA ASP A 259 -17.16 5.05 2.96
C ASP A 259 -17.39 3.60 2.51
N LEU A 260 -18.67 3.23 2.35
CA LEU A 260 -19.06 1.98 1.71
C LEU A 260 -19.19 2.23 0.22
N TYR A 261 -18.13 1.95 -0.54
CA TYR A 261 -18.03 2.19 -1.97
C TYR A 261 -18.87 1.23 -2.84
N PHE A 262 -19.87 0.57 -2.25
CA PHE A 262 -20.86 -0.25 -2.95
C PHE A 262 -22.27 0.03 -2.40
N THR A 263 -23.28 -0.21 -3.23
CA THR A 263 -24.68 -0.07 -2.79
C THR A 263 -25.05 -1.29 -1.94
N LEU A 264 -25.10 -1.10 -0.62
CA LEU A 264 -25.78 -2.05 0.26
C LEU A 264 -27.26 -2.08 -0.10
N PHE A 265 -27.77 -3.21 -0.61
CA PHE A 265 -29.20 -3.40 -0.88
C PHE A 265 -30.09 -3.19 0.36
N ASN A 266 -29.50 -3.26 1.56
CA ASN A 266 -30.15 -3.05 2.86
C ASN A 266 -29.63 -1.79 3.60
N ARG A 267 -29.02 -0.81 2.90
CA ARG A 267 -28.43 0.40 3.53
C ARG A 267 -29.39 1.10 4.49
N GLU A 268 -30.66 1.25 4.12
CA GLU A 268 -31.67 1.89 4.98
C GLU A 268 -31.92 1.10 6.28
N GLN A 269 -31.93 -0.24 6.23
CA GLN A 269 -32.08 -1.07 7.41
C GLN A 269 -30.83 -1.02 8.30
N PHE A 270 -29.66 -0.88 7.69
CA PHE A 270 -28.40 -0.72 8.38
C PHE A 270 -28.32 0.61 9.13
N ASP A 271 -28.58 1.72 8.43
CA ASP A 271 -28.58 3.06 9.01
C ASP A 271 -29.66 3.18 10.10
N ALA A 272 -30.82 2.52 9.93
CA ALA A 272 -31.87 2.46 10.96
C ALA A 272 -31.39 1.77 12.24
N ARG A 273 -30.75 0.60 12.16
CA ARG A 273 -30.21 -0.11 13.35
C ARG A 273 -29.10 0.69 14.04
N ARG A 274 -28.25 1.37 13.27
CA ARG A 274 -27.18 2.23 13.82
C ARG A 274 -27.77 3.39 14.63
N ASN A 275 -28.83 4.02 14.12
CA ASN A 275 -29.52 5.11 14.80
C ASN A 275 -30.38 4.66 16.01
N GLU A 276 -30.67 3.36 16.14
CA GLU A 276 -31.38 2.77 17.30
C GLU A 276 -30.43 2.40 18.44
N ALA A 277 -29.13 2.27 18.17
CA ALA A 277 -28.10 1.91 19.14
C ALA A 277 -27.44 3.12 19.84
N ASP A 278 -27.73 4.34 19.38
CA ASP A 278 -27.34 5.63 19.97
C ASP A 278 -28.47 6.19 20.87
#